data_AF-A0A3B9ESE4-F1
#
_entry.id   AF-A0A3B9ESE4-F1
#
_cell.length_a   1.000
_cell.length_b   1.000
_cell.length_c   1.000
_cell.angle_alpha   90.00
_cell.angle_beta   90.00
_cell.angle_gamma   90.00
#
_symmetry.space_group_name_H-M   'P 1'
#
loop_
_entity.id
_entity.type
_entity.pdbx_description
1 polymer ?
#
loop_
_entity_poly.entity_id
_entity_poly.type
_entity_poly.pdbx_seq_one_letter_code
_entity_poly.pdbx_strand_id
1 'polypeptide(L)'
;MTSSKAPTGGKPGRGAIFAPELDQPVPYMRRTREWYLALGYDNPYVWAHYIDVPFTPLKKPLAESKVTFITTAAPYQPDKGPQGPGAPYNSAAKFYQVYSG
;
A
#
# COMPACT_ATOMS: atom_id res chain seq x y z
N MET A 1 -7.47 14.83 -57.66
CA MET A 1 -8.79 14.45 -57.12
C MET A 1 -9.09 13.02 -57.53
N THR A 2 -8.80 12.06 -56.65
CA THR A 2 -9.41 10.72 -56.71
C THR A 2 -9.53 10.24 -55.27
N SER A 3 -10.74 10.39 -54.75
CA SER A 3 -11.15 9.90 -53.43
C SER A 3 -11.30 8.39 -53.51
N SER A 4 -10.56 7.62 -52.72
CA SER A 4 -10.81 6.19 -52.54
C SER A 4 -11.35 5.95 -51.13
N LYS A 5 -12.56 5.39 -51.14
CA LYS A 5 -13.47 5.16 -50.02
C LYS A 5 -12.93 4.03 -49.12
N ALA A 6 -12.98 4.24 -47.80
CA ALA A 6 -12.63 3.22 -46.81
C ALA A 6 -13.57 1.99 -46.90
N PRO A 7 -13.06 0.75 -46.73
CA PRO A 7 -13.91 -0.43 -46.73
C PRO A 7 -14.72 -0.49 -45.43
N THR A 8 -16.04 -0.55 -45.59
CA THR A 8 -16.99 -1.00 -44.58
C THR A 8 -16.75 -2.48 -44.29
N GLY A 9 -16.19 -2.80 -43.12
CA GLY A 9 -15.96 -4.16 -42.62
C GLY A 9 -16.70 -4.37 -41.31
N GLY A 10 -17.37 -5.52 -41.20
CA GLY A 10 -18.42 -5.82 -40.23
C GLY A 10 -18.04 -5.78 -38.74
N LYS A 11 -19.08 -5.76 -37.90
CA LYS A 11 -18.96 -5.80 -36.44
C LYS A 11 -18.03 -6.93 -36.02
N PRO A 12 -16.91 -6.67 -35.32
CA PRO A 12 -16.14 -7.73 -34.72
C PRO A 12 -17.02 -8.41 -33.68
N GLY A 13 -17.19 -9.73 -33.80
CA GLY A 13 -17.76 -10.57 -32.75
C GLY A 13 -17.04 -10.29 -31.44
N ARG A 14 -17.75 -10.40 -30.31
CA ARG A 14 -17.23 -10.20 -28.95
C ARG A 14 -16.10 -11.19 -28.66
N GLY A 15 -14.92 -10.93 -29.19
CA GLY A 15 -13.65 -11.43 -28.67
C GLY A 15 -13.42 -10.75 -27.33
N ALA A 16 -13.02 -11.53 -26.33
CA ALA A 16 -12.67 -10.99 -25.02
C ALA A 16 -11.68 -9.83 -25.20
N ILE A 17 -12.10 -8.64 -24.79
CA ILE A 17 -11.28 -7.43 -24.83
C ILE A 17 -10.28 -7.58 -23.67
N PHE A 18 -8.99 -7.59 -23.94
CA PHE A 18 -7.98 -7.62 -22.88
C PHE A 18 -8.09 -6.36 -22.02
N ALA A 19 -7.99 -6.52 -20.71
CA ALA A 19 -7.90 -5.38 -19.80
C ALA A 19 -6.61 -4.57 -20.09
N PRO A 20 -6.64 -3.23 -19.97
CA PRO A 20 -5.45 -2.40 -20.06
C PRO A 20 -4.33 -2.85 -19.12
N GLU A 21 -3.06 -2.60 -19.48
CA GLU A 21 -1.90 -2.96 -18.66
C GLU A 21 -1.95 -2.34 -17.24
N LEU A 22 -2.59 -1.18 -17.12
CA LEU A 22 -2.78 -0.43 -15.87
C LEU A 22 -3.73 -1.13 -14.88
N ASP A 23 -4.54 -2.09 -15.34
CA ASP A 23 -5.43 -2.90 -14.50
C ASP A 23 -4.71 -4.08 -13.83
N GLN A 24 -3.43 -4.32 -14.20
CA GLN A 24 -2.64 -5.35 -13.52
C GLN A 24 -2.40 -4.96 -12.06
N PRO A 25 -2.55 -5.91 -11.11
CA PRO A 25 -2.15 -5.67 -9.74
C PRO A 25 -0.69 -5.19 -9.69
N VAL A 26 -0.44 -4.08 -9.00
CA VAL A 26 0.92 -3.57 -8.82
C VAL A 26 1.75 -4.68 -8.15
N PRO A 27 2.89 -5.11 -8.73
CA PRO A 27 3.75 -6.13 -8.14
C PRO A 27 4.57 -5.50 -7.00
N TYR A 28 3.87 -5.05 -5.96
CA TYR A 28 4.39 -4.19 -4.89
C TYR A 28 5.63 -4.75 -4.22
N MET A 29 5.65 -6.06 -3.92
CA MET A 29 6.80 -6.70 -3.30
C MET A 29 8.05 -6.67 -4.20
N ARG A 30 7.89 -6.96 -5.49
CA ARG A 30 8.99 -6.90 -6.47
C ARG A 30 9.52 -5.47 -6.58
N ARG A 31 8.61 -4.52 -6.83
CA ARG A 31 8.94 -3.10 -6.97
C ARG A 31 9.69 -2.56 -5.76
N THR A 32 9.24 -2.90 -4.56
CA THR A 32 9.88 -2.43 -3.31
C THR A 32 11.29 -3.01 -3.16
N ARG A 33 11.49 -4.30 -3.45
CA ARG A 33 12.84 -4.90 -3.43
C ARG A 33 13.78 -4.23 -4.43
N GLU A 34 13.36 -4.10 -5.68
CA GLU A 34 14.14 -3.46 -6.73
C GLU A 34 14.51 -2.02 -6.36
N TRP A 35 13.57 -1.27 -5.80
CA TRP A 35 13.79 0.10 -5.34
C TRP A 35 14.84 0.20 -4.24
N TYR A 36 14.77 -0.62 -3.19
CA TYR A 36 15.74 -0.59 -2.10
C TYR A 36 17.13 -1.08 -2.55
N LEU A 37 17.20 -2.09 -3.43
CA LEU A 37 18.45 -2.52 -4.04
C LEU A 37 19.11 -1.39 -4.85
N ALA A 38 18.31 -0.64 -5.64
CA ALA A 38 18.81 0.49 -6.42
C ALA A 38 19.33 1.65 -5.55
N LEU A 39 18.86 1.77 -4.31
CA LEU A 39 19.37 2.74 -3.33
C LEU A 39 20.69 2.30 -2.65
N GLY A 40 21.22 1.12 -2.97
CA GLY A 40 22.46 0.60 -2.39
C GLY A 40 22.28 -0.13 -1.05
N TYR A 41 21.04 -0.51 -0.70
CA TYR A 41 20.84 -1.42 0.43
C TYR A 41 21.19 -2.84 -0.01
N ASP A 42 22.30 -3.38 0.50
CA ASP A 42 22.84 -4.70 0.12
C ASP A 42 21.96 -5.90 0.53
N ASN A 43 20.85 -5.66 1.26
CA ASN A 43 19.89 -6.68 1.63
C ASN A 43 18.50 -6.31 1.09
N PRO A 44 17.92 -7.09 0.15
CA PRO A 44 16.58 -6.83 -0.35
C PRO A 44 15.59 -6.92 0.79
N TYR A 45 14.59 -6.04 0.79
CA TYR A 45 13.54 -6.07 1.81
C TYR A 45 12.86 -7.45 1.85
N VAL A 46 12.86 -8.06 3.04
CA VAL A 46 12.23 -9.36 3.31
C VAL A 46 11.02 -9.13 4.20
N TRP A 47 9.88 -9.66 3.79
CA TRP A 47 8.69 -9.69 4.63
C TRP A 47 8.78 -10.85 5.60
N ALA A 48 8.27 -10.65 6.81
CA ALA A 48 8.07 -11.74 7.75
C ALA A 48 7.21 -12.84 7.09
N HIS A 49 7.76 -14.05 7.01
CA HIS A 49 7.10 -15.21 6.43
C HIS A 49 7.30 -16.38 7.39
N TYR A 50 6.26 -16.67 8.17
CA TYR A 50 6.27 -17.75 9.16
C TYR A 50 5.31 -18.86 8.68
N ILE A 51 5.78 -20.11 8.72
CA ILE A 51 4.97 -21.30 8.39
C ILE A 51 3.84 -21.46 9.41
N ASP A 52 4.15 -21.21 10.68
CA ASP A 52 3.20 -21.18 11.79
C ASP A 52 3.27 -19.82 12.48
N VAL A 53 2.13 -19.33 12.97
CA VAL A 53 2.09 -18.02 13.62
C VAL A 53 2.66 -18.14 15.04
N PRO A 54 3.71 -17.37 15.39
CA PRO A 54 4.33 -17.43 16.72
C PRO A 54 3.49 -16.65 17.75
N PHE A 55 2.19 -16.91 17.84
CA PHE A 55 1.37 -16.30 18.88
C PHE A 55 1.82 -16.80 20.24
N THR A 56 2.10 -15.86 21.13
CA THR A 56 2.43 -16.18 22.52
C THR A 56 1.14 -16.53 23.27
N PRO A 57 1.03 -17.73 23.87
CA PRO A 57 -0.14 -18.09 24.67
C PRO A 57 -0.31 -17.13 25.87
N LEU A 58 -1.56 -16.88 26.25
CA LEU A 58 -1.84 -16.08 27.44
C LEU A 58 -1.38 -16.83 28.70
N LYS A 59 -0.70 -16.12 29.61
CA LYS A 59 -0.22 -16.68 30.88
C LYS A 59 -1.32 -16.80 31.96
N LYS A 60 -2.49 -16.23 31.69
CA LYS A 60 -3.65 -16.19 32.61
C LYS A 60 -4.95 -16.19 31.80
N PRO A 61 -6.09 -16.54 32.41
CA PRO A 61 -7.38 -16.50 31.74
C PRO A 61 -7.65 -15.13 31.10
N LEU A 62 -8.39 -15.12 29.98
CA LEU A 62 -8.75 -13.87 29.28
C LEU A 62 -9.49 -12.90 30.21
N ALA A 63 -10.36 -13.42 31.07
CA ALA A 63 -11.13 -12.64 32.05
C ALA A 63 -10.26 -11.88 33.07
N GLU A 64 -9.02 -12.33 33.30
CA GLU A 64 -8.06 -11.69 34.20
C GLU A 64 -7.03 -10.83 33.45
N SER A 65 -7.08 -10.81 32.11
CA SER A 65 -6.14 -10.09 31.26
C SER A 65 -6.49 -8.61 31.14
N LYS A 66 -5.46 -7.77 31.00
CA LYS A 66 -5.62 -6.34 30.72
C LYS A 66 -5.31 -6.12 29.24
N VAL A 67 -6.11 -5.28 28.59
CA VAL A 67 -5.91 -4.89 27.20
C VAL A 67 -5.22 -3.53 27.17
N THR A 68 -4.17 -3.40 26.37
CA THR A 68 -3.50 -2.13 26.09
C THR A 68 -3.72 -1.79 24.62
N PHE A 69 -4.04 -0.52 24.35
CA PHE A 69 -4.12 0.00 22.98
C PHE A 69 -2.78 0.60 22.57
N ILE A 70 -2.29 0.18 21.41
CA ILE A 70 -1.14 0.80 20.74
C ILE A 70 -1.66 1.34 19.42
N THR A 71 -1.42 2.62 19.16
CA THR A 71 -1.86 3.28 17.94
C THR A 71 -0.71 4.04 17.30
N THR A 72 -0.70 4.08 15.97
CA THR A 72 0.16 4.98 15.19
C THR A 72 -0.55 6.28 14.83
N ALA A 73 -1.77 6.50 15.32
CA ALA A 73 -2.47 7.77 15.17
C ALA A 73 -1.75 8.86 15.99
N ALA A 74 -1.69 10.07 15.44
CA ALA A 74 -1.09 11.23 16.07
C ALA A 74 -2.18 12.25 16.41
N PRO A 75 -2.01 13.07 17.47
CA PRO A 75 -2.86 14.23 17.68
C PRO A 75 -2.82 15.17 16.48
N TYR A 76 -3.98 15.69 16.09
CA TYR A 76 -4.07 16.73 15.07
C TYR A 76 -3.38 18.01 15.54
N GLN A 77 -2.58 18.62 14.67
CA GLN A 77 -1.84 19.85 14.98
C GLN A 77 -2.27 20.99 14.04
N PRO A 78 -3.12 21.94 14.47
CA PRO A 78 -3.68 22.97 13.60
C PRO A 78 -2.64 23.84 12.86
N ASP A 79 -1.44 24.00 13.45
CA ASP A 79 -0.34 24.80 12.94
C ASP A 79 0.55 24.07 11.92
N LYS A 80 0.30 22.78 11.66
CA LYS A 80 1.10 21.95 10.73
C LYS A 80 0.52 21.83 9.33
N GLY A 81 -0.49 22.62 8.99
CA GLY A 81 -1.13 22.60 7.67
C GLY A 81 -2.07 21.40 7.46
N PRO A 82 -2.49 21.12 6.21
CA PRO A 82 -3.49 20.10 5.89
C PRO A 82 -3.08 18.69 6.35
N GLN A 83 -3.98 17.99 7.04
CA GLN A 83 -3.80 16.62 7.56
C GLN A 83 -4.97 15.67 7.22
N GLY A 84 -6.01 16.19 6.54
CA GLY A 84 -7.21 15.44 6.21
C GLY A 84 -7.05 14.53 4.99
N PRO A 85 -8.10 13.75 4.64
CA PRO A 85 -8.13 12.93 3.44
C PRO A 85 -7.77 13.74 2.18
N GLY A 86 -6.84 13.21 1.38
CA GLY A 86 -6.38 13.88 0.15
C GLY A 86 -5.35 15.00 0.36
N ALA A 87 -4.91 15.28 1.59
CA ALA A 87 -3.82 16.23 1.83
C ALA A 87 -2.51 15.75 1.18
N PRO A 88 -1.69 16.66 0.62
CA PRO A 88 -0.34 16.34 0.16
C PRO A 88 0.54 15.75 1.26
N TYR A 89 1.59 15.02 0.88
CA TYR A 89 2.57 14.49 1.84
C TYR A 89 3.19 15.61 2.68
N ASN A 90 3.10 15.47 4.01
CA ASN A 90 3.55 16.48 4.97
C ASN A 90 4.27 15.81 6.16
N SER A 91 5.59 15.93 6.20
CA SER A 91 6.39 15.39 7.31
C SER A 91 6.27 16.20 8.61
N ALA A 92 5.82 17.46 8.55
CA ALA A 92 5.74 18.35 9.72
C ALA A 92 4.58 17.96 10.66
N ALA A 93 3.55 17.28 10.15
CA ALA A 93 2.43 16.78 10.96
C ALA A 93 2.69 15.41 11.61
N LYS A 94 3.86 14.81 11.39
CA LYS A 94 4.24 13.54 12.03
C LYS A 94 4.61 13.78 13.50
N PHE A 95 4.51 12.72 14.31
CA PHE A 95 5.02 12.69 15.67
C PHE A 95 6.44 12.09 15.67
N TYR A 96 7.31 12.67 16.49
CA TYR A 96 8.71 12.23 16.67
C TYR A 96 9.00 11.81 18.11
N GLN A 97 7.98 11.89 18.98
CA GLN A 97 8.02 11.47 20.37
C GLN A 97 7.02 10.34 20.58
N VAL A 98 7.39 9.35 21.38
CA VAL A 98 6.49 8.27 21.80
C VAL A 98 5.56 8.81 22.89
N TYR A 99 4.26 8.61 22.72
CA TYR A 99 3.27 8.85 23.77
C TYR A 99 3.09 7.55 24.57
N SER A 100 3.38 7.59 25.87
CA SER A 100 3.19 6.48 26.81
C SER A 100 2.54 6.98 28.09
N GLY A 101 1.61 6.20 28.66
CA GLY A 101 0.96 6.47 29.95
C GLY A 101 1.00 5.26 30.86
#